data_AF-A0A9E4C1G0-F1
#
_entry.id   AF-A0A9E4C1G0-F1
#
_cell.length_a   1.000
_cell.length_b   1.000
_cell.length_c   1.000
_cell.angle_alpha   90.00
_cell.angle_beta   90.00
_cell.angle_gamma   90.00
#
_symmetry.space_group_name_H-M   'P 1'
#
loop_
_entity.id
_entity.type
_entity.pdbx_description
1 polymer ?
#
loop_
_entity_poly.entity_id
_entity_poly.type
_entity_poly.pdbx_seq_one_letter_code
_entity_poly.pdbx_strand_id
1 'polypeptide(L)'
;MAKIPLEALGFRALLIGAVGSGMIGAGVLYCNMVLQGSRIASYFNTPAALILFFVLVFFGNTALGLIHRSWMLNRAELALIYIMWIVATAIPEWGLTSFLLTDITSPIYNATPENNWAELLHPFIPDWIIPHHDFVQVQNFFEGAPKDHSIPWMLWLRPLAYWIPFVLALYLAMISIMVILRKQWVEHERLVFPVVQVPLSMIQDAATGPSLIKPFFKNPLMWLGFAVPAILQSLNGLNPYFPSIPRLYWGTHLSLFGDTITIPFILSFHQPRHPLRPVLLPPAQCHPARHLRLSGNSENRSAAQCLHPRWPHGRPPRPGCLHRLGSLWPVDRPRAFARRLEQSAAEKPRR
;
A
#
# COMPACT_ATOMS: atom_id res chain seq x y z
N MET A 1 -17.52 -28.78 18.04
CA MET A 1 -16.14 -28.26 18.07
C MET A 1 -15.39 -28.96 19.19
N ALA A 2 -14.45 -29.84 18.84
CA ALA A 2 -13.61 -30.50 19.84
C ALA A 2 -12.81 -29.44 20.60
N LYS A 3 -12.88 -29.45 21.94
CA LYS A 3 -12.07 -28.60 22.82
C LYS A 3 -10.60 -28.91 22.53
N ILE A 4 -9.87 -27.96 21.93
CA ILE A 4 -8.43 -28.06 21.79
C ILE A 4 -7.87 -27.88 23.22
N PRO A 5 -7.21 -28.88 23.82
CA PRO A 5 -6.65 -28.72 25.15
C PRO A 5 -5.56 -27.64 25.10
N LEU A 6 -5.77 -26.55 25.86
CA LEU A 6 -4.85 -25.42 25.95
C LEU A 6 -3.47 -25.81 26.52
N GLU A 7 -3.39 -26.94 27.24
CA GLU A 7 -2.14 -27.51 27.76
C GLU A 7 -1.19 -28.03 26.66
N ALA A 8 -1.65 -28.13 25.41
CA ALA A 8 -0.86 -28.54 24.26
C ALA A 8 -0.24 -27.37 23.46
N LEU A 9 -0.37 -26.13 23.96
CA LEU A 9 0.25 -24.95 23.32
C LEU A 9 1.72 -24.87 23.73
N GLY A 10 2.60 -25.54 22.98
CA GLY A 10 4.03 -25.58 23.29
C GLY A 10 4.69 -24.19 23.20
N PHE A 11 5.54 -23.85 24.18
CA PHE A 11 6.38 -22.64 24.17
C PHE A 11 7.16 -22.47 22.85
N ARG A 12 7.56 -23.59 22.22
CA ARG A 12 8.18 -23.62 20.89
C ARG A 12 7.33 -22.96 19.80
N ALA A 13 6.02 -23.18 19.81
CA ALA A 13 5.12 -22.60 18.82
C ALA A 13 4.99 -21.09 19.00
N LEU A 14 4.93 -20.63 20.25
CA LEU A 14 4.94 -19.21 20.58
C LEU A 14 6.23 -18.53 20.11
N LEU A 15 7.38 -19.16 20.34
CA LEU A 15 8.67 -18.63 19.91
C LEU A 15 8.77 -18.55 18.38
N ILE A 16 8.44 -19.62 17.66
CA ILE A 16 8.44 -19.64 16.18
C ILE A 16 7.46 -18.61 15.63
N GLY A 17 6.26 -18.52 16.23
CA GLY A 17 5.26 -17.53 15.92
C GLY A 17 5.81 -16.11 16.07
N ALA A 18 6.39 -15.78 17.23
CA ALA A 18 6.93 -14.45 17.53
C ALA A 18 8.09 -14.05 16.60
N VAL A 19 9.03 -14.96 16.35
CA VAL A 19 10.14 -14.74 15.42
C VAL A 19 9.62 -14.47 14.02
N GLY A 20 8.71 -15.31 13.52
CA GLY A 20 8.13 -15.11 12.18
C GLY A 20 7.27 -13.85 12.09
N SER A 21 6.56 -13.45 13.16
CA SER A 21 5.85 -12.18 13.22
C SER A 21 6.81 -10.99 13.10
N GLY A 22 7.96 -11.04 13.77
CA GLY A 22 9.02 -10.03 13.63
C GLY A 22 9.60 -9.99 12.21
N MET A 23 9.86 -11.16 11.61
CA MET A 23 10.32 -11.27 10.22
C MET A 23 9.31 -10.71 9.23
N ILE A 24 8.00 -10.98 9.42
CA ILE A 24 6.94 -10.42 8.57
C ILE A 24 6.90 -8.90 8.74
N GLY A 25 6.91 -8.40 9.99
CA GLY A 25 6.87 -6.96 10.23
C GLY A 25 8.02 -6.22 9.55
N ALA A 26 9.25 -6.65 9.79
CA ALA A 26 10.43 -6.03 9.18
C ALA A 26 10.49 -6.27 7.65
N GLY A 27 10.19 -7.50 7.21
CA GLY A 27 10.30 -7.90 5.82
C GLY A 27 9.28 -7.22 4.92
N VAL A 28 8.02 -7.08 5.37
CA VAL A 28 6.97 -6.36 4.63
C VAL A 28 7.34 -4.89 4.46
N LEU A 29 7.76 -4.22 5.55
CA LEU A 29 8.21 -2.83 5.52
C LEU A 29 9.39 -2.64 4.56
N TYR A 30 10.41 -3.50 4.65
CA TYR A 30 11.56 -3.45 3.78
C TYR A 30 11.20 -3.69 2.30
N CYS A 31 10.40 -4.70 2.01
CA CYS A 31 9.96 -5.01 0.65
C CYS A 31 9.18 -3.85 0.01
N ASN A 32 8.31 -3.20 0.77
CA ASN A 32 7.39 -2.21 0.19
C ASN A 32 7.95 -0.79 0.23
N MET A 33 8.67 -0.41 1.28
CA MET A 33 9.21 0.95 1.41
C MET A 33 10.61 1.11 0.82
N VAL A 34 11.48 0.09 0.93
CA VAL A 34 12.88 0.17 0.46
C VAL A 34 13.04 -0.43 -0.92
N LEU A 35 12.65 -1.69 -1.10
CA LEU A 35 12.79 -2.37 -2.40
C LEU A 35 11.77 -1.89 -3.44
N GLN A 36 10.66 -1.29 -3.00
CA GLN A 36 9.50 -0.95 -3.84
C GLN A 36 9.05 -2.13 -4.71
N GLY A 37 9.14 -3.33 -4.15
CA GLY A 37 8.87 -4.59 -4.84
C GLY A 37 7.38 -4.92 -4.93
N SER A 38 7.09 -6.19 -5.16
CA SER A 38 5.71 -6.68 -5.11
C SER A 38 5.15 -6.55 -3.69
N ARG A 39 3.99 -5.92 -3.57
CA ARG A 39 3.39 -5.65 -2.26
C ARG A 39 2.76 -6.90 -1.66
N ILE A 40 3.51 -7.56 -0.79
CA ILE A 40 3.17 -8.86 -0.17
C ILE A 40 2.20 -8.77 1.04
N ALA A 41 1.72 -7.57 1.39
CA ALA A 41 0.81 -7.34 2.51
C ALA A 41 -0.22 -6.23 2.26
N SER A 42 -0.50 -5.90 0.99
CA SER A 42 -1.45 -4.83 0.68
C SER A 42 -2.90 -5.22 0.96
N TYR A 43 -3.72 -4.22 1.31
CA TYR A 43 -5.18 -4.32 1.41
C TYR A 43 -5.66 -5.50 2.26
N PHE A 44 -5.04 -5.72 3.43
CA PHE A 44 -5.38 -6.78 4.38
C PHE A 44 -5.21 -8.22 3.86
N ASN A 45 -4.61 -8.40 2.67
CA ASN A 45 -4.28 -9.73 2.19
C ASN A 45 -3.08 -10.28 2.99
N THR A 46 -3.07 -11.59 3.22
CA THR A 46 -2.05 -12.27 4.06
C THR A 46 -1.13 -13.21 3.27
N PRO A 47 -0.69 -12.89 2.03
CA PRO A 47 0.11 -13.82 1.25
C PRO A 47 1.51 -13.99 1.85
N ALA A 48 2.07 -12.98 2.53
CA ALA A 48 3.32 -13.12 3.29
C ALA A 48 3.21 -14.23 4.36
N ALA A 49 2.16 -14.21 5.19
CA ALA A 49 1.90 -15.26 6.17
C ALA A 49 1.70 -16.63 5.50
N LEU A 50 0.92 -16.69 4.42
CA LEU A 50 0.64 -17.95 3.72
C LEU A 50 1.90 -18.57 3.09
N ILE A 51 2.75 -17.76 2.44
CA ILE A 51 4.01 -18.23 1.83
C ILE A 51 4.98 -18.68 2.92
N LEU A 52 5.15 -17.89 3.98
CA LEU A 52 6.00 -18.27 5.11
C LEU A 52 5.49 -19.56 5.77
N PHE A 53 4.16 -19.71 5.89
CA PHE A 53 3.53 -20.89 6.43
C PHE A 53 3.72 -22.12 5.53
N PHE A 54 3.58 -21.98 4.22
CA PHE A 54 3.92 -23.02 3.26
C PHE A 54 5.37 -23.49 3.46
N VAL A 55 6.31 -22.55 3.55
CA VAL A 55 7.73 -22.86 3.75
C VAL A 55 7.96 -23.58 5.08
N LEU A 56 7.35 -23.09 6.17
CA LEU A 56 7.44 -23.71 7.48
C LEU A 56 6.89 -25.14 7.47
N VAL A 57 5.71 -25.38 6.89
CA VAL A 57 5.08 -26.70 6.95
C VAL A 57 5.76 -27.68 5.99
N PHE A 58 6.07 -27.27 4.76
CA PHE A 58 6.61 -28.16 3.73
C PHE A 58 8.11 -28.41 3.91
N PHE A 59 8.91 -27.38 4.21
CA PHE A 59 10.35 -27.56 4.40
C PHE A 59 10.70 -27.71 5.88
N GLY A 60 10.27 -26.77 6.73
CA GLY A 60 10.65 -26.75 8.14
C GLY A 60 10.18 -27.98 8.92
N ASN A 61 8.88 -28.26 8.90
CA ASN A 61 8.27 -29.34 9.67
C ASN A 61 8.66 -30.72 9.13
N THR A 62 8.82 -30.86 7.80
CA THR A 62 9.34 -32.08 7.18
C THR A 62 10.82 -32.31 7.53
N ALA A 63 11.66 -31.26 7.53
CA ALA A 63 13.05 -31.38 7.97
C ALA A 63 13.16 -31.77 9.45
N LEU A 64 12.34 -31.17 10.33
CA LEU A 64 12.26 -31.57 11.74
C LEU A 64 11.87 -33.04 11.88
N GLY A 65 10.90 -33.52 11.10
CA GLY A 65 10.49 -34.92 11.11
C GLY A 65 11.52 -35.91 10.53
N LEU A 66 12.38 -35.45 9.61
CA LEU A 66 13.50 -36.22 9.07
C LEU A 66 14.60 -36.40 10.13
N ILE A 67 14.84 -35.38 10.94
CA ILE A 67 15.80 -35.43 12.05
C ILE A 67 15.22 -36.27 13.19
N HIS A 68 14.04 -35.90 13.70
CA HIS A 68 13.37 -36.61 14.78
C HIS A 68 11.86 -36.38 14.78
N ARG A 69 11.07 -37.46 14.65
CA ARG A 69 9.60 -37.36 14.51
C ARG A 69 8.89 -36.64 15.67
N SER A 70 9.42 -36.69 16.90
CA SER A 70 8.80 -36.00 18.04
C SER A 70 8.98 -34.47 18.02
N TRP A 71 9.89 -33.95 17.19
CA TRP A 71 10.11 -32.51 17.05
C TRP A 71 9.13 -31.86 16.08
N MET A 72 8.37 -32.66 15.34
CA MET A 72 7.32 -32.15 14.46
C MET A 72 6.31 -31.34 15.26
N LEU A 73 5.88 -30.25 14.63
CA LEU A 73 4.86 -29.37 15.16
C LEU A 73 3.48 -30.03 14.99
N ASN A 74 2.72 -30.01 16.07
CA ASN A 74 1.35 -30.52 16.11
C ASN A 74 0.39 -29.57 15.39
N ARG A 75 -0.81 -30.06 15.03
CA ARG A 75 -1.82 -29.24 14.34
C ARG A 75 -2.17 -27.95 15.10
N ALA A 76 -2.28 -28.03 16.42
CA ALA A 76 -2.59 -26.87 17.27
C ALA A 76 -1.45 -25.83 17.27
N GLU A 77 -0.19 -26.30 17.27
CA GLU A 77 0.99 -25.43 17.22
C GLU A 77 1.10 -24.72 15.87
N LEU A 78 0.91 -25.46 14.77
CA LEU A 78 0.88 -24.88 13.43
C LEU A 78 -0.26 -23.88 13.26
N ALA A 79 -1.45 -24.18 13.80
CA ALA A 79 -2.58 -23.25 13.78
C ALA A 79 -2.27 -21.96 14.57
N LEU A 80 -1.65 -22.05 15.74
CA LEU A 80 -1.22 -20.88 16.51
C LEU A 80 -0.23 -20.03 15.72
N ILE A 81 0.82 -20.64 15.18
CA ILE A 81 1.86 -19.94 14.41
C ILE A 81 1.22 -19.19 13.24
N TYR A 82 0.31 -19.85 12.51
CA TYR A 82 -0.40 -19.21 11.40
C TYR A 82 -1.24 -18.02 11.86
N ILE A 83 -1.99 -18.15 12.97
CA ILE A 83 -2.79 -17.06 13.54
C ILE A 83 -1.90 -15.86 13.91
N MET A 84 -0.74 -16.11 14.51
CA MET A 84 0.21 -15.04 14.85
C MET A 84 0.72 -14.31 13.60
N TRP A 85 1.00 -15.05 12.52
CA TRP A 85 1.55 -14.49 11.28
C TRP A 85 0.52 -13.73 10.44
N ILE A 86 -0.75 -14.17 10.38
CA ILE A 86 -1.80 -13.40 9.69
C ILE A 86 -2.02 -12.03 10.37
N VAL A 87 -2.00 -12.00 11.71
CA VAL A 87 -2.13 -10.75 12.48
C VAL A 87 -0.91 -9.85 12.23
N ALA A 88 0.29 -10.43 12.26
CA ALA A 88 1.53 -9.70 11.98
C ALA A 88 1.62 -9.15 10.56
N THR A 89 0.94 -9.76 9.58
CA THR A 89 0.90 -9.25 8.21
C THR A 89 -0.02 -8.04 8.07
N ALA A 90 -1.10 -7.98 8.87
CA ALA A 90 -2.11 -6.93 8.72
C ALA A 90 -1.62 -5.56 9.24
N ILE A 91 -0.97 -5.50 10.39
CA ILE A 91 -0.73 -4.25 11.14
C ILE A 91 0.38 -3.35 10.56
N PRO A 92 1.59 -3.85 10.22
CA PRO A 92 2.80 -3.03 10.07
C PRO A 92 2.83 -2.08 8.87
N GLU A 93 1.95 -2.24 7.89
CA GLU A 93 1.94 -1.42 6.68
C GLU A 93 0.53 -0.84 6.43
N TRP A 94 -0.24 -1.40 5.49
CA TRP A 94 -1.55 -0.86 5.06
C TRP A 94 -2.67 -1.11 6.07
N GLY A 95 -2.49 -1.93 7.10
CA GLY A 95 -3.57 -2.12 8.08
C GLY A 95 -3.59 -1.11 9.21
N LEU A 96 -2.47 -0.43 9.48
CA LEU A 96 -2.42 0.61 10.51
C LEU A 96 -1.24 1.57 10.33
N THR A 97 -0.01 1.07 10.44
CA THR A 97 1.16 1.92 10.71
C THR A 97 1.44 2.93 9.60
N SER A 98 1.35 2.52 8.33
CA SER A 98 1.57 3.45 7.21
C SER A 98 0.46 4.48 7.06
N PHE A 99 -0.77 4.17 7.48
CA PHE A 99 -1.87 5.14 7.47
C PHE A 99 -1.75 6.09 8.65
N LEU A 100 -1.73 5.56 9.87
CA LEU A 100 -1.72 6.36 11.09
C LEU A 100 -0.58 7.36 11.12
N LEU A 101 0.66 6.93 10.85
CA LEU A 101 1.83 7.82 10.88
C LEU A 101 1.77 8.89 9.79
N THR A 102 1.27 8.54 8.60
CA THR A 102 1.09 9.49 7.49
C THR A 102 -0.04 10.48 7.76
N ASP A 103 -1.15 10.02 8.32
CA ASP A 103 -2.33 10.84 8.58
C ASP A 103 -2.08 11.90 9.66
N ILE A 104 -1.35 11.55 10.73
CA ILE A 104 -1.02 12.51 11.80
C ILE A 104 0.08 13.50 11.41
N THR A 105 0.85 13.23 10.36
CA THR A 105 1.91 14.11 9.87
C THR A 105 1.52 14.93 8.64
N SER A 106 0.57 14.43 7.84
CA SER A 106 0.10 15.04 6.60
C SER A 106 -0.38 16.50 6.75
N PRO A 107 -1.12 16.90 7.81
CA PRO A 107 -1.50 18.28 8.00
C PRO A 107 -0.32 19.25 8.14
N ILE A 108 0.82 18.77 8.66
CA ILE A 108 2.05 19.56 8.79
C ILE A 108 2.83 19.55 7.48
N TYR A 109 3.07 18.37 6.91
CA TYR A 109 3.89 18.22 5.69
C TYR A 109 3.27 18.90 4.46
N ASN A 110 1.96 18.78 4.30
CA ASN A 110 1.24 19.32 3.14
C ASN A 110 0.76 20.77 3.34
N ALA A 111 1.14 21.45 4.43
CA ALA A 111 0.78 22.85 4.65
C ALA A 111 1.60 23.74 3.72
N THR A 112 0.96 24.28 2.67
CA THR A 112 1.58 25.13 1.67
C THR A 112 1.02 26.55 1.74
N PRO A 113 1.77 27.59 1.31
CA PRO A 113 1.24 28.95 1.23
C PRO A 113 0.02 29.09 0.30
N GLU A 114 -0.16 28.16 -0.65
CA GLU A 114 -1.30 28.17 -1.56
C GLU A 114 -2.59 27.65 -0.92
N ASN A 115 -2.47 26.69 0.03
CA ASN A 115 -3.63 26.11 0.71
C ASN A 115 -3.92 26.73 2.08
N ASN A 116 -2.97 27.49 2.64
CA ASN A 116 -3.08 28.17 3.94
C ASN A 116 -3.50 27.25 5.10
N TRP A 117 -3.14 25.96 5.06
CA TRP A 117 -3.52 25.02 6.13
C TRP A 117 -2.94 25.38 7.49
N ALA A 118 -1.77 26.02 7.53
CA ALA A 118 -1.17 26.49 8.78
C ALA A 118 -2.06 27.50 9.51
N GLU A 119 -2.79 28.36 8.78
CA GLU A 119 -3.68 29.37 9.37
C GLU A 119 -5.10 28.84 9.56
N LEU A 120 -5.58 28.00 8.63
CA LEU A 120 -6.97 27.55 8.59
C LEU A 120 -7.24 26.26 9.37
N LEU A 121 -6.25 25.37 9.49
CA LEU A 121 -6.43 24.02 10.01
C LEU A 121 -5.66 23.79 11.31
N HIS A 122 -4.37 24.16 11.38
CA HIS A 122 -3.53 23.90 12.57
C HIS A 122 -4.12 24.43 13.89
N PRO A 123 -4.78 25.61 13.94
CA PRO A 123 -5.39 26.10 15.18
C PRO A 123 -6.48 25.19 15.77
N PHE A 124 -7.07 24.32 14.96
CA PHE A 124 -8.13 23.39 15.37
C PHE A 124 -7.60 21.99 15.65
N ILE A 125 -6.32 21.72 15.37
CA ILE A 125 -5.68 20.43 15.63
C ILE A 125 -5.00 20.48 16.99
N PRO A 126 -5.41 19.65 17.96
CA PRO A 126 -4.72 19.62 19.24
C PRO A 126 -3.28 19.08 19.13
N ASP A 127 -2.33 19.71 19.82
CA ASP A 127 -0.90 19.33 19.80
C ASP A 127 -0.59 17.92 20.36
N TRP A 128 -1.58 17.23 20.93
CA TRP A 128 -1.41 15.89 21.48
C TRP A 128 -1.75 14.77 20.49
N ILE A 129 -2.44 15.06 19.38
CA ILE A 129 -2.74 14.06 18.34
C ILE A 129 -1.73 14.00 17.20
N ILE A 130 -0.99 15.08 16.99
CA ILE A 130 0.03 15.21 15.93
C ILE A 130 1.40 15.41 16.57
N PRO A 131 2.49 14.98 15.90
CA PRO A 131 3.84 15.45 16.20
C PRO A 131 3.82 16.98 16.35
N HIS A 132 4.54 17.52 17.34
CA HIS A 132 4.73 18.98 17.43
C HIS A 132 5.15 19.54 16.07
N HIS A 133 4.79 20.80 15.78
CA HIS A 133 4.92 21.48 14.47
C HIS A 133 6.37 21.69 13.96
N ASP A 134 7.30 20.78 14.28
CA ASP A 134 8.63 20.70 13.72
C ASP A 134 8.56 20.16 12.28
N PHE A 135 8.39 21.09 11.34
CA PHE A 135 8.32 20.80 9.92
C PHE A 135 9.53 20.02 9.42
N VAL A 136 10.74 20.29 9.93
CA VAL A 136 11.97 19.64 9.47
C VAL A 136 11.95 18.15 9.77
N GLN A 137 11.53 17.78 10.99
CA GLN A 137 11.47 16.37 11.38
C GLN A 137 10.35 15.62 10.65
N VAL A 138 9.22 16.28 10.42
CA VAL A 138 8.13 15.71 9.62
C VAL A 138 8.54 15.58 8.16
N GLN A 139 9.25 16.55 7.59
CA GLN A 139 9.80 16.48 6.24
C GLN A 139 10.77 15.30 6.11
N ASN A 140 11.68 15.12 7.07
CA ASN A 140 12.61 13.97 7.11
C ASN A 140 11.88 12.62 7.15
N PHE A 141 10.69 12.55 7.74
CA PHE A 141 9.88 11.33 7.73
C PHE A 141 9.37 10.98 6.32
N PHE A 142 8.97 11.97 5.53
CA PHE A 142 8.46 11.76 4.15
C PHE A 142 9.56 11.63 3.10
N GLU A 143 10.59 12.50 3.18
CA GLU A 143 11.64 12.62 2.17
C GLU A 143 12.86 11.73 2.48
N GLY A 144 12.94 11.22 3.72
CA GLY A 144 14.06 10.43 4.22
C GLY A 144 15.05 11.28 5.00
N ALA A 145 15.36 10.83 6.22
CA ALA A 145 16.31 11.51 7.09
C ALA A 145 17.76 11.38 6.58
N PRO A 146 18.64 12.37 6.83
CA PRO A 146 20.07 12.24 6.60
C PRO A 146 20.65 11.03 7.35
N LYS A 147 21.65 10.36 6.76
CA LYS A 147 22.24 9.12 7.31
C LYS A 147 22.78 9.25 8.74
N ASP A 148 23.19 10.45 9.13
CA ASP A 148 23.81 10.73 10.42
C ASP A 148 22.81 11.20 11.50
N HIS A 149 21.52 11.29 11.16
CA HIS A 149 20.48 11.69 12.11
C HIS A 149 19.84 10.47 12.79
N SER A 150 19.68 10.55 14.11
CA SER A 150 18.95 9.55 14.88
C SER A 150 17.44 9.74 14.73
N ILE A 151 16.68 8.66 14.92
CA ILE A 151 15.21 8.69 14.89
C ILE A 151 14.72 9.57 16.06
N PRO A 152 13.92 10.63 15.83
CA PRO A 152 13.47 11.54 16.87
C PRO A 152 12.32 10.91 17.68
N TRP A 153 12.61 9.92 18.54
CA TRP A 153 11.60 9.20 19.32
C TRP A 153 10.70 10.09 20.17
N MET A 154 11.23 11.22 20.67
CA MET A 154 10.46 12.14 21.52
C MET A 154 9.35 12.86 20.77
N LEU A 155 9.50 13.02 19.45
CA LEU A 155 8.48 13.58 18.58
C LEU A 155 7.23 12.69 18.53
N TRP A 156 7.43 11.37 18.57
CA TRP A 156 6.38 10.37 18.39
C TRP A 156 5.75 9.90 19.70
N LEU A 157 6.47 10.00 20.81
CA LEU A 157 6.03 9.44 22.09
C LEU A 157 4.67 9.99 22.54
N ARG A 158 4.49 11.32 22.46
CA ARG A 158 3.25 11.98 22.90
C ARG A 158 2.05 11.62 21.98
N PRO A 159 2.11 11.77 20.65
CA PRO A 159 1.01 11.35 19.77
C PRO A 159 0.67 9.86 19.92
N LEU A 160 1.68 9.00 19.91
CA LEU A 160 1.47 7.55 20.00
C LEU A 160 0.88 7.13 21.35
N ALA A 161 1.19 7.85 22.45
CA ALA A 161 0.59 7.57 23.75
C ALA A 161 -0.94 7.77 23.77
N TYR A 162 -1.48 8.66 22.94
CA TYR A 162 -2.94 8.83 22.79
C TYR A 162 -3.54 7.90 21.74
N TRP A 163 -2.84 7.70 20.62
CA TRP A 163 -3.34 6.84 19.54
C TRP A 163 -3.31 5.35 19.88
N ILE A 164 -2.31 4.84 20.60
CA ILE A 164 -2.20 3.41 20.92
C ILE A 164 -3.42 2.92 21.72
N PRO A 165 -3.84 3.55 22.84
CA PRO A 165 -5.03 3.12 23.57
C PRO A 165 -6.30 3.16 22.72
N PHE A 166 -6.48 4.20 21.90
CA PHE A 166 -7.61 4.31 20.98
C PHE A 166 -7.63 3.16 19.96
N VAL A 167 -6.48 2.89 19.33
CA VAL A 167 -6.33 1.80 18.35
C VAL A 167 -6.58 0.44 19.00
N LEU A 168 -6.05 0.21 20.21
CA LEU A 168 -6.30 -1.03 20.95
C LEU A 168 -7.78 -1.20 21.29
N ALA A 169 -8.45 -0.13 21.73
CA ALA A 169 -9.89 -0.15 21.98
C ALA A 169 -10.70 -0.42 20.69
N LEU A 170 -10.29 0.17 19.57
CA LEU A 170 -10.90 -0.05 18.26
C LEU A 170 -10.75 -1.52 17.81
N TYR A 171 -9.54 -2.08 17.87
CA TYR A 171 -9.32 -3.49 17.55
C TYR A 171 -10.08 -4.42 18.49
N LEU A 172 -10.15 -4.10 19.78
CA LEU A 172 -10.95 -4.86 20.74
C LEU A 172 -12.42 -4.85 20.33
N ALA A 173 -12.99 -3.69 20.01
CA ALA A 173 -14.37 -3.57 19.55
C ALA A 173 -14.61 -4.37 18.25
N MET A 174 -13.71 -4.26 17.27
CA MET A 174 -13.78 -5.04 16.03
C MET A 174 -13.75 -6.55 16.30
N ILE A 175 -12.84 -7.02 17.16
CA ILE A 175 -12.74 -8.44 17.55
C ILE A 175 -14.01 -8.87 18.29
N SER A 176 -14.53 -8.06 19.22
CA SER A 176 -15.77 -8.35 19.95
C SER A 176 -16.96 -8.48 19.00
N ILE A 177 -17.09 -7.59 18.02
CA ILE A 177 -18.13 -7.68 16.99
C ILE A 177 -17.97 -8.99 16.19
N MET A 178 -16.75 -9.32 15.76
CA MET A 178 -16.47 -10.56 15.03
C MET A 178 -16.80 -11.80 15.86
N VAL A 179 -16.55 -11.79 17.17
CA VAL A 179 -16.89 -12.91 18.09
C VAL A 179 -18.41 -13.09 18.20
N ILE A 180 -19.17 -12.00 18.28
CA ILE A 180 -20.64 -12.04 18.31
C ILE A 180 -21.19 -12.58 16.98
N LEU A 181 -20.73 -12.03 15.86
CA LEU A 181 -21.19 -12.41 14.52
C LEU A 181 -20.73 -13.81 14.09
N ARG A 182 -19.63 -14.32 14.64
CA ARG A 182 -19.08 -15.65 14.33
C ARG A 182 -20.14 -16.74 14.45
N LYS A 183 -20.98 -16.71 15.50
CA LYS A 183 -21.99 -17.76 15.70
C LYS A 183 -23.04 -17.72 14.58
N GLN A 184 -23.50 -16.52 14.21
CA GLN A 184 -24.45 -16.31 13.14
C GLN A 184 -23.89 -16.80 11.79
N TRP A 185 -22.68 -16.35 11.42
CA TRP A 185 -22.05 -16.70 10.15
C TRP A 185 -21.71 -18.18 10.02
N VAL A 186 -21.22 -18.81 11.10
CA VAL A 186 -20.78 -20.22 11.06
C VAL A 186 -21.96 -21.18 11.13
N GLU A 187 -22.90 -20.97 12.04
CA GLU A 187 -23.95 -21.96 12.34
C GLU A 187 -25.20 -21.77 11.48
N HIS A 188 -25.65 -20.52 11.29
CA HIS A 188 -26.91 -20.22 10.61
C HIS A 188 -26.72 -19.96 9.12
N GLU A 189 -25.75 -19.10 8.78
CA GLU A 189 -25.51 -18.72 7.37
C GLU A 189 -24.50 -19.63 6.66
N ARG A 190 -23.77 -20.46 7.43
CA ARG A 190 -22.77 -21.42 6.93
C ARG A 190 -21.82 -20.78 5.91
N LEU A 191 -21.36 -19.58 6.24
CA LEU A 191 -20.46 -18.81 5.40
C LEU A 191 -19.17 -19.61 5.16
N VAL A 192 -18.80 -19.75 3.89
CA VAL A 192 -17.57 -20.44 3.51
C VAL A 192 -16.39 -19.47 3.67
N PHE A 193 -15.32 -19.92 4.31
CA PHE A 193 -14.09 -19.14 4.54
C PHE A 193 -12.95 -19.61 3.62
N PRO A 194 -12.94 -19.24 2.32
CA PRO A 194 -12.00 -19.78 1.33
C PRO A 194 -10.53 -19.50 1.70
N VAL A 195 -10.24 -18.34 2.30
CA VAL A 195 -8.87 -17.93 2.67
C VAL A 195 -8.24 -18.88 3.70
N VAL A 196 -9.05 -19.51 4.56
CA VAL A 196 -8.56 -20.42 5.61
C VAL A 196 -8.47 -21.88 5.11
N GLN A 197 -9.06 -22.21 3.96
CA GLN A 197 -9.09 -23.60 3.48
C GLN A 197 -7.69 -24.14 3.16
N VAL A 198 -6.85 -23.33 2.54
CA VAL A 198 -5.47 -23.68 2.17
C VAL A 198 -4.58 -23.95 3.40
N PRO A 199 -4.45 -23.03 4.38
CA PRO A 199 -3.67 -23.33 5.58
C PRO A 199 -4.27 -24.49 6.39
N LEU A 200 -5.60 -24.65 6.39
CA LEU A 200 -6.25 -25.78 7.05
C LEU A 200 -5.90 -27.11 6.37
N SER A 201 -5.86 -27.18 5.04
CA SER A 201 -5.45 -28.40 4.33
C SER A 201 -3.98 -28.71 4.53
N MET A 202 -3.11 -27.69 4.68
CA MET A 202 -1.68 -27.89 4.98
C MET A 202 -1.42 -28.51 6.35
N ILE A 203 -2.28 -28.29 7.35
CA ILE A 203 -2.12 -28.84 8.71
C ILE A 203 -2.85 -30.17 8.95
N GLN A 204 -3.71 -30.62 8.03
CA GLN A 204 -4.41 -31.89 8.18
C GLN A 204 -3.44 -33.08 8.03
N ASP A 205 -3.56 -34.07 8.92
CA ASP A 205 -2.87 -35.36 8.82
C ASP A 205 -3.74 -36.40 8.12
N ALA A 206 -3.09 -37.47 7.66
CA ALA A 206 -3.75 -38.64 7.11
C ALA A 206 -4.56 -39.40 8.17
N ALA A 207 -5.52 -40.19 7.71
CA ALA A 207 -6.28 -41.11 8.57
C ALA A 207 -5.38 -42.14 9.29
N THR A 208 -4.22 -42.47 8.71
CA THR A 208 -3.21 -43.38 9.25
C THR A 208 -2.26 -42.74 10.27
N GLY A 209 -2.50 -41.49 10.67
CA GLY A 209 -1.72 -40.78 11.68
C GLY A 209 -0.75 -39.73 11.12
N PRO A 210 0.13 -39.16 11.97
CA PRO A 210 1.06 -38.13 11.56
C PRO A 210 2.07 -38.69 10.55
N SER A 211 2.10 -38.07 9.37
CA SER A 211 3.04 -38.41 8.30
C SER A 211 4.08 -37.30 8.14
N LEU A 212 5.28 -37.70 7.69
CA LEU A 212 6.42 -36.81 7.49
C LEU A 212 6.10 -35.66 6.52
N ILE A 213 5.42 -35.99 5.42
CA ILE A 213 4.90 -35.06 4.43
C ILE A 213 3.37 -35.13 4.50
N LYS A 214 2.73 -34.00 4.76
CA LYS A 214 1.26 -33.93 4.91
C LYS A 214 0.55 -34.33 3.60
N PRO A 215 -0.66 -34.92 3.66
CA PRO A 215 -1.39 -35.39 2.48
C PRO A 215 -1.60 -34.31 1.41
N PHE A 216 -1.82 -33.07 1.83
CA PHE A 216 -1.99 -31.93 0.92
C PHE A 216 -0.81 -31.79 -0.05
N PHE A 217 0.43 -31.91 0.43
CA PHE A 217 1.64 -31.80 -0.39
C PHE A 217 1.93 -33.02 -1.26
N LYS A 218 1.20 -34.13 -1.08
CA LYS A 218 1.32 -35.32 -1.92
C LYS A 218 0.36 -35.30 -3.11
N ASN A 219 -0.59 -34.37 -3.14
CA ASN A 219 -1.60 -34.31 -4.19
C ASN A 219 -1.02 -33.66 -5.47
N PRO A 220 -0.91 -34.40 -6.60
CA PRO A 220 -0.38 -33.84 -7.85
C PRO A 220 -1.27 -32.74 -8.45
N LEU A 221 -2.59 -32.79 -8.23
CA LEU A 221 -3.51 -31.75 -8.71
C LEU A 221 -3.26 -30.41 -8.02
N MET A 222 -2.88 -30.43 -6.75
CA MET A 222 -2.51 -29.21 -6.01
C MET A 222 -1.26 -28.59 -6.63
N TRP A 223 -0.24 -29.40 -6.90
CA TRP A 223 0.99 -28.92 -7.55
C TRP A 223 0.75 -28.44 -8.97
N LEU A 224 -0.13 -29.08 -9.74
CA LEU A 224 -0.54 -28.57 -11.05
C LEU A 224 -1.22 -27.20 -10.93
N GLY A 225 -2.16 -27.07 -9.98
CA GLY A 225 -2.86 -25.81 -9.70
C GLY A 225 -1.96 -24.69 -9.18
N PHE A 226 -0.86 -25.03 -8.49
CA PHE A 226 0.17 -24.08 -8.07
C PHE A 226 1.13 -23.74 -9.20
N ALA A 227 1.62 -24.74 -9.94
CA ALA A 227 2.67 -24.59 -10.94
C ALA A 227 2.23 -23.71 -12.11
N VAL A 228 0.98 -23.83 -12.57
CA VAL A 228 0.45 -23.02 -13.68
C VAL A 228 0.55 -21.52 -13.36
N PRO A 229 -0.13 -20.97 -12.34
CA PRO A 229 -0.01 -19.56 -12.01
C PRO A 229 1.40 -19.18 -11.53
N ALA A 230 2.11 -20.04 -10.79
CA ALA A 230 3.47 -19.73 -10.34
C ALA A 230 4.41 -19.49 -11.53
N ILE A 231 4.44 -20.39 -12.52
CA ILE A 231 5.28 -20.24 -13.72
C ILE A 231 4.86 -19.01 -14.51
N LEU A 232 3.55 -18.85 -14.79
CA LEU A 232 3.04 -17.74 -15.59
C LEU A 232 3.34 -16.38 -14.95
N GLN A 233 3.09 -16.25 -13.64
CA GLN A 233 3.32 -15.01 -12.91
C GLN A 233 4.81 -14.75 -12.69
N SER A 234 5.63 -15.79 -12.49
CA SER A 234 7.09 -15.63 -12.42
C SER A 234 7.68 -15.15 -13.75
N LEU A 235 7.23 -15.66 -14.90
CA LEU A 235 7.66 -15.16 -16.21
C LEU A 235 7.30 -13.68 -16.39
N ASN A 236 6.06 -13.32 -16.04
CA ASN A 236 5.60 -11.93 -16.08
C ASN A 236 6.35 -11.02 -15.09
N GLY A 237 6.71 -11.52 -13.92
CA GLY A 237 7.46 -10.79 -12.89
C GLY A 237 8.96 -10.66 -13.22
N LEU A 238 9.53 -11.61 -13.97
CA LEU A 238 10.93 -11.59 -14.39
C LEU A 238 11.19 -10.73 -15.63
N ASN A 239 10.21 -10.60 -16.54
CA ASN A 239 10.35 -9.80 -17.78
C ASN A 239 10.87 -8.36 -17.57
N PRO A 240 10.45 -7.60 -16.54
CA PRO A 240 11.01 -6.26 -16.26
C PRO A 240 12.50 -6.27 -15.93
N TYR A 241 13.02 -7.35 -15.32
CA TYR A 241 14.43 -7.49 -14.98
C TYR A 241 15.24 -8.08 -16.13
N PHE A 242 14.64 -9.00 -16.87
CA PHE A 242 15.25 -9.70 -18.00
C PHE A 242 14.32 -9.61 -19.22
N PRO A 243 14.51 -8.57 -20.07
CA PRO A 243 13.66 -8.35 -21.24
C PRO A 243 13.66 -9.51 -22.27
N SER A 244 14.63 -10.42 -22.18
CA SER A 244 14.69 -11.65 -22.99
C SER A 244 13.59 -12.66 -22.65
N ILE A 245 13.01 -12.58 -21.45
CA ILE A 245 11.89 -13.43 -21.04
C ILE A 245 10.59 -12.82 -21.57
N PRO A 246 9.77 -13.55 -22.34
CA PRO A 246 8.54 -12.99 -22.89
C PRO A 246 7.50 -12.73 -21.79
N ARG A 247 6.81 -11.59 -21.89
CA ARG A 247 5.63 -11.30 -21.07
C ARG A 247 4.41 -11.97 -21.69
N LEU A 248 3.70 -12.77 -20.90
CA LEU A 248 2.50 -13.48 -21.31
C LEU A 248 1.27 -12.63 -20.96
N TYR A 249 0.55 -12.15 -21.98
CA TYR A 249 -0.67 -11.36 -21.81
C TYR A 249 -1.89 -12.20 -22.18
N TRP A 250 -2.70 -12.55 -21.18
CA TRP A 250 -3.89 -13.41 -21.32
C TRP A 250 -5.18 -12.59 -21.46
N GLY A 251 -5.08 -11.45 -22.16
CA GLY A 251 -6.20 -10.55 -22.41
C GLY A 251 -6.35 -10.27 -23.89
N THR A 252 -7.53 -10.52 -24.43
CA THR A 252 -7.94 -10.00 -25.73
C THR A 252 -8.97 -8.90 -25.50
N HIS A 253 -9.17 -8.02 -26.46
CA HIS A 253 -10.25 -7.05 -26.40
C HIS A 253 -11.04 -7.11 -27.69
N LEU A 254 -12.35 -6.95 -27.57
CA LEU A 254 -13.20 -6.73 -28.72
C LEU A 254 -13.45 -5.24 -28.83
N SER A 255 -12.95 -4.65 -29.92
CA SER A 255 -13.24 -3.27 -30.26
C SER A 255 -14.56 -3.17 -31.01
N LEU A 256 -15.46 -2.32 -30.50
CA LEU A 256 -16.73 -1.96 -31.12
C LEU A 256 -16.70 -0.49 -31.51
N PHE A 257 -17.34 -0.16 -32.64
CA PHE A 257 -17.45 1.22 -33.16
C PHE A 257 -16.10 1.93 -33.35
N GLY A 258 -15.16 1.29 -34.07
CA GLY A 258 -13.87 1.91 -34.42
C GLY A 258 -13.04 2.31 -33.19
N ASP A 259 -12.85 1.38 -32.25
CA ASP A 259 -12.12 1.57 -30.99
C ASP A 259 -12.72 2.57 -29.99
N THR A 260 -13.96 3.05 -30.21
CA THR A 260 -14.64 3.93 -29.24
C THR A 260 -15.08 3.17 -27.98
N ILE A 261 -15.43 1.88 -28.13
CA ILE A 261 -15.78 1.00 -27.01
C ILE A 261 -14.94 -0.28 -27.10
N THR A 262 -14.04 -0.48 -26.14
CA THR A 262 -13.26 -1.72 -26.01
C THR A 262 -13.83 -2.58 -24.88
N ILE A 263 -14.30 -3.79 -25.20
CA ILE A 263 -14.71 -4.78 -24.20
C ILE A 263 -13.53 -5.72 -23.94
N PRO A 264 -12.86 -5.66 -22.78
CA PRO A 264 -11.72 -6.51 -22.49
C PRO A 264 -12.18 -7.92 -22.05
N PHE A 265 -11.69 -8.94 -22.75
CA PHE A 265 -11.78 -10.35 -22.36
C PHE A 265 -10.45 -10.79 -21.75
N ILE A 266 -10.37 -10.82 -20.42
CA ILE A 266 -9.13 -11.13 -19.70
C ILE A 266 -9.31 -12.39 -18.89
N LEU A 267 -8.50 -13.41 -19.16
CA LEU A 267 -8.30 -14.53 -18.26
C LEU A 267 -7.28 -14.09 -17.21
N SER A 268 -7.75 -13.49 -16.12
CA SER A 268 -6.87 -12.82 -15.16
C SER A 268 -6.54 -13.72 -13.96
N PHE A 269 -5.30 -14.20 -13.90
CA PHE A 269 -4.68 -14.66 -12.66
C PHE A 269 -4.05 -13.44 -11.98
N HIS A 270 -4.87 -12.64 -11.29
CA HIS A 270 -4.51 -11.39 -10.58
C HIS A 270 -3.28 -10.65 -11.13
N GLN A 271 -3.39 -10.11 -12.35
CA GLN A 271 -2.39 -9.19 -12.90
C GLN A 271 -2.84 -7.75 -12.63
N PRO A 272 -2.04 -6.91 -11.92
CA PRO A 272 -2.36 -5.51 -11.74
C PRO A 272 -2.41 -4.82 -13.11
N ARG A 273 -3.50 -4.09 -13.37
CA ARG A 273 -3.55 -3.17 -14.51
C ARG A 273 -2.44 -2.12 -14.31
N HIS A 274 -1.57 -1.94 -15.31
CA HIS A 274 -1.03 -0.61 -15.53
C HIS A 274 -2.08 0.15 -16.34
N PRO A 275 -2.81 1.11 -15.76
CA PRO A 275 -3.53 2.06 -16.58
C PRO A 275 -2.50 3.05 -17.15
N LEU A 276 -2.45 3.12 -18.48
CA LEU A 276 -1.83 4.18 -19.26
C LEU A 276 -0.29 4.21 -19.23
N ARG A 277 0.30 4.12 -20.43
CA ARG A 277 1.64 4.65 -20.70
C ARG A 277 1.68 6.07 -20.09
N PRO A 278 2.65 6.42 -19.23
CA PRO A 278 2.90 7.83 -19.02
C PRO A 278 3.24 8.38 -20.40
N VAL A 279 2.44 9.33 -20.89
CA VAL A 279 2.92 10.25 -21.89
C VAL A 279 4.10 10.93 -21.21
N LEU A 280 5.30 10.43 -21.48
CA LEU A 280 6.55 11.12 -21.22
C LEU A 280 6.42 12.45 -21.96
N LEU A 281 5.96 13.48 -21.26
CA LEU A 281 6.30 14.83 -21.64
C LEU A 281 7.83 14.85 -21.68
N PRO A 282 8.45 15.23 -22.81
CA PRO A 282 9.90 15.27 -22.90
C PRO A 282 10.42 16.16 -21.78
N PRO A 283 11.59 15.82 -21.18
CA PRO A 283 12.18 16.68 -20.18
C PRO A 283 12.34 18.07 -20.78
N ALA A 284 11.90 19.09 -20.03
CA ALA A 284 12.15 20.47 -20.40
C ALA A 284 13.67 20.63 -20.58
N GLN A 285 14.11 20.73 -21.83
CA GLN A 285 15.50 21.01 -22.15
C GLN A 285 15.75 22.46 -21.74
N CYS A 286 16.27 22.65 -20.52
CA CYS A 286 16.87 23.91 -20.11
C CYS A 286 18.14 24.12 -20.95
N HIS A 287 18.03 24.85 -22.05
CA HIS A 287 19.21 25.35 -22.75
C HIS A 287 19.89 26.45 -21.91
N PRO A 288 21.23 26.46 -21.81
CA PRO A 288 21.94 27.56 -21.19
C PRO A 288 21.71 28.85 -21.99
N ALA A 289 21.28 29.90 -21.32
CA ALA A 289 21.02 31.20 -21.93
C ALA A 289 22.30 31.75 -22.58
N ARG A 290 22.25 32.06 -23.88
CA ARG A 290 23.29 32.83 -24.57
C ARG A 290 23.40 34.21 -23.91
N HIS A 291 24.62 34.58 -23.52
CA HIS A 291 24.96 35.92 -23.06
C HIS A 291 24.62 36.98 -24.12
N LEU A 292 23.54 37.73 -23.90
CA LEU A 292 23.30 39.00 -24.55
C LEU A 292 23.78 40.10 -23.59
N ARG A 293 24.96 40.66 -23.87
CA ARG A 293 25.43 41.89 -23.23
C ARG A 293 24.49 43.03 -23.61
N LEU A 294 23.79 43.58 -22.63
CA LEU A 294 23.24 44.93 -22.72
C LEU A 294 23.91 45.78 -21.64
N SER A 295 24.51 46.86 -22.12
CA SER A 295 25.19 47.91 -21.36
C SER A 295 24.20 48.71 -20.52
N GLY A 296 24.46 48.89 -19.22
CA GLY A 296 23.83 49.93 -18.39
C GLY A 296 23.56 49.55 -16.93
N ASN A 297 24.43 50.04 -16.05
CA ASN A 297 24.30 50.31 -14.60
C ASN A 297 23.37 49.50 -13.68
N SER A 298 24.04 48.83 -12.72
CA SER A 298 23.76 48.70 -11.27
C SER A 298 22.33 48.38 -10.80
N GLU A 299 22.07 47.11 -10.45
CA GLU A 299 21.85 46.62 -9.09
C GLU A 299 21.24 45.21 -9.09
N ASN A 300 21.57 44.44 -8.04
CA ASN A 300 21.22 43.04 -7.81
C ASN A 300 19.73 42.71 -7.89
N ARG A 301 19.37 41.63 -8.62
CA ARG A 301 18.46 40.54 -8.19
C ARG A 301 18.29 39.51 -9.32
N SER A 302 18.82 38.31 -9.14
CA SER A 302 18.56 37.14 -9.99
C SER A 302 17.15 36.60 -9.72
N ALA A 303 16.19 36.98 -10.58
CA ALA A 303 14.88 36.33 -10.66
C ALA A 303 14.87 35.38 -11.86
N ALA A 304 14.78 34.07 -11.61
CA ALA A 304 14.54 33.08 -12.65
C ALA A 304 13.07 33.18 -13.09
N GLN A 305 12.79 33.82 -14.22
CA GLN A 305 11.47 33.80 -14.85
C GLN A 305 11.29 32.52 -15.67
N CYS A 306 10.42 31.62 -15.23
CA CYS A 306 9.93 30.51 -16.03
C CYS A 306 9.00 31.04 -17.15
N LEU A 307 9.49 31.11 -18.38
CA LEU A 307 8.67 31.37 -19.57
C LEU A 307 7.88 30.11 -19.96
N HIS A 308 6.55 30.21 -20.02
CA HIS A 308 5.67 29.16 -20.55
C HIS A 308 6.00 28.82 -22.02
N PRO A 309 5.86 27.55 -22.45
CA PRO A 309 6.16 27.16 -23.83
C PRO A 309 5.13 27.75 -24.81
N ARG A 310 5.64 28.39 -25.87
CA ARG A 310 4.86 28.72 -27.08
C ARG A 310 4.55 27.43 -27.83
N TRP A 311 3.27 27.16 -28.10
CA TRP A 311 2.82 26.06 -28.95
C TRP A 311 3.22 26.29 -30.42
N PRO A 312 3.72 25.27 -31.13
CA PRO A 312 3.94 25.36 -32.57
C PRO A 312 2.60 25.25 -33.29
N HIS A 313 2.37 26.15 -34.26
CA HIS A 313 1.14 26.39 -35.02
C HIS A 313 0.11 27.31 -34.34
N GLY A 314 0.17 28.59 -34.70
CA GLY A 314 -0.72 29.64 -34.23
C GLY A 314 -2.15 29.52 -34.76
N ARG A 315 -3.00 28.73 -34.10
CA ARG A 315 -4.46 28.91 -34.10
C ARG A 315 -5.05 28.56 -32.72
N PRO A 316 -5.86 29.44 -32.10
CA PRO A 316 -6.59 29.09 -30.88
C PRO A 316 -7.78 28.16 -31.20
N PRO A 317 -8.15 27.20 -30.33
CA PRO A 317 -9.36 26.39 -30.51
C PRO A 317 -10.63 27.20 -30.21
N ARG A 318 -11.70 26.91 -30.94
CA ARG A 318 -13.03 27.54 -30.82
C ARG A 318 -13.67 27.25 -29.45
N PRO A 319 -14.45 28.18 -28.87
CA PRO A 319 -15.11 27.99 -27.58
C PRO A 319 -16.34 27.09 -27.75
N GLY A 320 -16.22 25.81 -27.41
CA GLY A 320 -17.35 24.88 -27.54
C GLY A 320 -17.10 23.42 -27.20
N CYS A 321 -16.20 23.08 -26.28
CA CYS A 321 -16.00 21.68 -25.83
C CYS A 321 -15.56 21.59 -24.34
N LEU A 322 -16.14 22.40 -23.46
CA LEU A 322 -15.94 22.32 -22.00
C LEU A 322 -17.29 22.23 -21.29
N HIS A 323 -18.03 21.15 -21.58
CA HIS A 323 -19.26 20.81 -20.86
C HIS A 323 -19.44 19.29 -20.81
N ARG A 324 -18.51 18.57 -20.17
CA ARG A 324 -18.75 17.22 -19.59
C ARG A 324 -17.51 16.73 -18.87
N LEU A 325 -17.35 17.15 -17.62
CA LEU A 325 -16.64 16.46 -16.54
C LEU A 325 -16.79 17.35 -15.29
N GLY A 326 -18.01 17.33 -14.76
CA GLY A 326 -18.41 18.05 -13.56
C GLY A 326 -19.44 17.21 -12.83
N SER A 327 -19.01 16.10 -12.25
CA SER A 327 -19.81 15.31 -11.31
C SER A 327 -18.89 14.33 -10.58
N LEU A 328 -18.15 14.83 -9.59
CA LEU A 328 -17.66 14.11 -8.41
C LEU A 328 -16.90 15.15 -7.56
N TRP A 329 -17.54 15.54 -6.44
CA TRP A 329 -17.15 16.53 -5.42
C TRP A 329 -17.61 18.00 -5.62
N PRO A 330 -18.34 18.59 -4.64
CA PRO A 330 -18.72 19.99 -4.68
C PRO A 330 -17.55 20.85 -4.18
N VAL A 331 -17.06 21.74 -5.05
CA VAL A 331 -16.21 22.86 -4.64
C VAL A 331 -16.93 24.12 -5.07
N ASP A 332 -17.53 24.80 -4.09
CA ASP A 332 -18.03 26.16 -4.25
C ASP A 332 -16.88 27.08 -4.67
N ARG A 333 -16.95 27.61 -5.89
CA ARG A 333 -16.05 28.69 -6.34
C ARG A 333 -16.56 30.03 -5.80
N PRO A 334 -15.69 30.93 -5.29
CA PRO A 334 -16.12 32.28 -4.97
C PRO A 334 -16.19 33.12 -6.25
N ARG A 335 -17.41 33.45 -6.68
CA ARG A 335 -17.72 34.45 -7.73
C ARG A 335 -17.38 35.91 -7.34
N ALA A 336 -16.60 36.12 -6.29
CA ALA A 336 -16.31 37.46 -5.75
C ALA A 336 -15.03 38.11 -6.31
N PHE A 337 -14.11 37.36 -6.90
CA PHE A 337 -12.82 37.91 -7.39
C PHE A 337 -12.93 38.50 -8.81
N ALA A 338 -13.80 37.95 -9.67
CA ALA A 338 -13.97 38.42 -11.05
C ALA A 338 -14.67 39.80 -11.14
N ARG A 339 -15.57 40.13 -10.20
CA ARG A 339 -16.22 41.47 -10.19
C ARG A 339 -15.31 42.60 -9.71
N ARG A 340 -14.25 42.28 -8.94
CA ARG A 340 -13.36 43.29 -8.37
C ARG A 340 -12.28 43.77 -9.34
N LEU A 341 -11.98 42.98 -10.39
CA LEU A 341 -11.07 43.37 -11.47
C LEU A 341 -11.74 44.20 -12.58
N GLU A 342 -13.05 44.03 -12.81
CA GLU A 342 -13.80 44.88 -13.75
C GLU A 342 -14.06 46.29 -13.21
N GLN A 343 -14.21 46.46 -11.88
CA GLN A 343 -14.38 47.78 -11.27
C GLN A 343 -13.08 48.60 -11.20
N SER A 344 -11.92 47.95 -11.09
CA SER A 344 -10.62 48.67 -11.03
C SER A 344 -10.11 49.16 -12.40
N ALA A 345 -10.72 48.75 -13.51
CA ALA A 345 -10.32 49.15 -14.86
C ALA A 345 -11.12 50.36 -15.41
N ALA A 346 -12.12 50.86 -14.69
CA ALA A 346 -13.01 51.93 -15.15
C ALA A 346 -12.66 53.35 -14.64
N GLU A 347 -11.70 53.51 -13.72
CA GLU A 347 -11.30 54.84 -13.21
C GLU A 347 -9.93 55.26 -13.75
N LYS A 348 -9.95 55.87 -14.94
CA LYS A 348 -8.84 56.64 -15.49
C LYS A 348 -9.18 58.12 -15.34
N PRO A 349 -8.35 58.95 -14.67
CA PRO A 349 -8.70 60.34 -14.45
C PRO A 349 -8.56 61.12 -15.77
N ARG A 350 -9.67 61.69 -16.25
CA ARG A 350 -9.63 62.80 -17.21
C ARG A 350 -9.76 64.09 -16.40
N ARG A 351 -8.68 64.89 -16.49
CA ARG A 351 -8.56 66.36 -16.32
C ARG A 351 -9.52 67.07 -15.38
#